data_AF-A0A2X1A677-F1
#
_entry.id   AF-A0A2X1A677-F1
#
_cell.length_a   1.000
_cell.length_b   1.000
_cell.length_c   1.000
_cell.angle_alpha   90.00
_cell.angle_beta   90.00
_cell.angle_gamma   90.00
#
_symmetry.space_group_name_H-M   'P 1'
#
loop_
_entity.id
_entity.type
_entity.pdbx_description
1 polymer ?
#
loop_
_entity_poly.entity_id
_entity_poly.type
_entity_poly.pdbx_seq_one_letter_code
_entity_poly.pdbx_strand_id
1 'polypeptide(L)'
;MISDQLPQNHFKIKVRPVQHKMSFEKYKTDVFKLKNGSEVAYIENPRIGFHLLVFERDNWQYVFSIDRDVADQVTAEVLIDIANSIDYPKQKY
;
A
#
# COMPACT_ATOMS: atom_id res chain seq x y z
N MET A 1 -11.36 5.25 -0.43
CA MET A 1 -11.79 4.49 -1.63
C MET A 1 -12.74 3.42 -1.15
N ILE A 2 -13.87 3.26 -1.83
CA ILE A 2 -14.77 2.13 -1.59
C ILE A 2 -14.35 1.04 -2.57
N SER A 3 -14.13 -0.18 -2.07
CA SER A 3 -13.81 -1.33 -2.91
C SER A 3 -15.11 -2.02 -3.34
N ASP A 4 -15.28 -2.30 -4.63
CA ASP A 4 -16.44 -3.05 -5.12
C ASP A 4 -16.45 -4.51 -4.61
N GLN A 5 -15.27 -5.03 -4.26
CA GLN A 5 -15.14 -6.38 -3.69
C GLN A 5 -15.37 -6.40 -2.18
N LEU A 6 -15.06 -5.30 -1.50
CA LEU A 6 -15.11 -5.18 -0.03
C LEU A 6 -15.74 -3.84 0.37
N PRO A 7 -17.04 -3.62 0.06
CA PRO A 7 -17.68 -2.32 0.19
C PRO A 7 -17.83 -1.86 1.65
N GLN A 8 -17.86 -2.79 2.61
CA GLN A 8 -17.89 -2.48 4.05
C GLN A 8 -16.57 -1.91 4.59
N ASN A 9 -15.48 -2.04 3.85
CA ASN A 9 -14.14 -1.68 4.31
C ASN A 9 -13.65 -0.40 3.63
N HIS A 10 -13.19 0.57 4.43
CA HIS A 10 -12.65 1.82 3.93
C HIS A 10 -11.14 1.74 3.69
N PHE A 11 -10.75 1.68 2.43
CA PHE A 11 -9.35 1.76 2.02
C PHE A 11 -8.91 3.22 1.93
N LYS A 12 -7.71 3.52 2.42
CA LYS A 12 -7.10 4.85 2.30
C LYS A 12 -5.78 4.74 1.56
N ILE A 13 -5.54 5.72 0.69
CA ILE A 13 -4.29 5.88 -0.05
C ILE A 13 -3.78 7.29 0.21
N LYS A 14 -2.52 7.40 0.65
CA LYS A 14 -1.81 8.67 0.71
C LYS A 14 -0.68 8.64 -0.30
N VAL A 15 -0.69 9.58 -1.23
CA VAL A 15 0.33 9.75 -2.26
C VAL A 15 1.08 11.05 -2.00
N ARG A 16 2.41 11.03 -2.06
CA ARG A 16 3.23 12.23 -1.86
C ARG A 16 4.53 12.17 -2.66
N PRO A 17 5.12 13.31 -3.03
CA PRO A 17 6.43 13.31 -3.67
C PRO A 17 7.49 12.65 -2.78
N VAL A 18 8.44 11.93 -3.36
CA VAL A 18 9.53 11.25 -2.60
C VAL A 18 10.35 12.24 -1.77
N GLN A 19 10.51 13.50 -2.22
CA GLN A 19 11.15 14.57 -1.43
C GLN A 19 10.44 14.88 -0.09
N HIS A 20 9.18 14.50 0.06
CA HIS A 20 8.38 14.66 1.29
C HIS A 20 7.96 13.31 1.87
N LYS A 21 8.71 12.24 1.58
CA LYS A 21 8.38 10.89 2.02
C LYS A 21 8.40 10.75 3.54
N MET A 22 7.52 9.89 4.05
CA MET A 22 7.59 9.43 5.42
C MET A 22 8.51 8.21 5.51
N SER A 23 9.34 8.17 6.54
CA SER A 23 10.16 7.00 6.81
C SER A 23 9.38 5.97 7.61
N PHE A 24 9.38 4.73 7.11
CA PHE A 24 8.75 3.59 7.77
C PHE A 24 9.72 2.43 8.02
N GLU A 25 11.02 2.63 7.75
CA GLU A 25 12.07 1.60 7.82
C GLU A 25 12.06 0.81 9.12
N LYS A 26 11.84 1.49 10.25
CA LYS A 26 11.84 0.86 11.59
C LYS A 26 10.60 0.03 11.90
N TYR A 27 9.57 0.10 11.05
CA TYR A 27 8.27 -0.54 11.27
C TYR A 27 7.97 -1.61 10.23
N LYS A 28 8.90 -1.90 9.32
CA LYS A 28 8.73 -2.96 8.31
C LYS A 28 8.56 -4.30 9.01
N THR A 29 7.44 -4.95 8.74
CA THR A 29 7.17 -6.31 9.21
C THR A 29 7.61 -7.31 8.14
N ASP A 30 7.30 -7.03 6.87
CA ASP A 30 7.65 -7.90 5.74
C ASP A 30 7.91 -7.08 4.46
N VAL A 31 8.50 -7.73 3.45
CA VAL A 31 8.76 -7.14 2.12
C VAL A 31 8.28 -8.09 1.03
N PHE A 32 7.41 -7.58 0.16
CA PHE A 32 6.86 -8.31 -0.97
C PHE A 32 7.36 -7.73 -2.30
N LYS A 33 7.15 -8.46 -3.40
CA LYS A 33 7.42 -7.98 -4.76
C LYS A 33 6.11 -7.76 -5.51
N LEU A 34 5.98 -6.62 -6.19
CA LEU A 34 4.91 -6.37 -7.15
C LEU A 34 5.18 -7.08 -8.48
N LYS A 35 4.15 -7.15 -9.33
CA LYS A 35 4.23 -7.74 -10.68
C LYS A 35 5.28 -7.07 -11.58
N ASN A 36 5.56 -5.79 -11.36
CA ASN A 36 6.60 -5.04 -12.07
C ASN A 36 8.03 -5.26 -11.50
N GLY A 37 8.18 -6.13 -10.49
CA GLY A 37 9.44 -6.45 -9.83
C GLY A 37 9.87 -5.49 -8.71
N SER A 38 9.15 -4.38 -8.48
CA SER A 38 9.49 -3.46 -7.38
C SER A 38 9.13 -4.03 -6.02
N GLU A 39 9.97 -3.77 -5.02
CA GLU A 39 9.73 -4.17 -3.63
C GLU A 39 8.73 -3.24 -2.94
N VAL A 40 7.93 -3.81 -2.04
CA VAL A 40 6.96 -3.09 -1.23
C VAL A 40 7.09 -3.52 0.21
N ALA A 41 7.06 -2.56 1.12
CA ALA A 41 7.11 -2.83 2.54
C ALA A 41 5.70 -3.00 3.08
N TYR A 42 5.48 -4.09 3.80
CA TYR A 42 4.27 -4.30 4.59
C TYR A 42 4.56 -4.03 6.07
N ILE A 43 3.61 -3.35 6.72
CA ILE A 43 3.73 -2.91 8.10
C ILE A 43 2.49 -3.34 8.84
N GLU A 44 2.71 -4.23 9.79
CA GLU A 44 1.75 -4.66 10.78
C GLU A 44 2.34 -4.32 12.15
N ASN A 45 1.96 -3.15 12.66
CA ASN A 45 2.43 -2.66 13.95
C ASN A 45 1.22 -2.46 14.86
N PRO A 46 1.09 -3.19 15.97
CA PRO A 46 -0.05 -3.06 16.88
C PRO A 46 -0.28 -1.65 17.44
N ARG A 47 0.76 -0.80 17.44
CA ARG A 47 0.68 0.62 17.87
C ARG A 47 0.18 1.55 16.76
N ILE A 48 0.18 1.09 15.51
CA ILE A 48 -0.38 1.79 14.37
C ILE A 48 -1.77 1.17 14.15
N GLY A 49 -2.84 1.96 14.25
CA GLY A 49 -4.22 1.47 14.08
C GLY A 49 -4.58 0.99 12.67
N PHE A 50 -3.57 0.78 11.81
CA PHE A 50 -3.73 0.44 10.41
C PHE A 50 -2.63 -0.52 9.98
N HIS A 51 -2.97 -1.47 9.11
CA HIS A 51 -1.99 -2.20 8.33
C HIS A 51 -1.61 -1.37 7.11
N LEU A 52 -0.32 -1.27 6.82
CA LEU A 52 0.18 -0.41 5.75
C LEU A 52 0.92 -1.19 4.68
N LEU A 53 0.72 -0.80 3.43
CA LEU A 53 1.58 -1.15 2.31
C LEU A 53 2.26 0.12 1.80
N VAL A 54 3.58 0.15 1.81
CA VAL A 54 4.38 1.33 1.48
C VAL A 54 5.35 1.01 0.34
N PHE A 55 5.32 1.82 -0.71
CA PHE A 55 6.21 1.67 -1.85
C PHE A 55 6.47 3.00 -2.55
N GLU A 56 7.55 3.05 -3.31
CA GLU A 56 7.93 4.20 -4.12
C GLU A 56 7.86 3.82 -5.61
N ARG A 57 7.24 4.69 -6.42
CA ARG A 57 7.13 4.51 -7.88
C ARG A 57 7.12 5.86 -8.57
N ASP A 58 7.89 5.99 -9.65
CA ASP A 58 7.94 7.19 -10.51
C ASP A 58 8.09 8.51 -9.72
N ASN A 59 8.97 8.53 -8.70
CA ASN A 59 9.23 9.67 -7.79
C ASN A 59 8.08 10.04 -6.82
N TRP A 60 7.11 9.14 -6.63
CA TRP A 60 6.05 9.25 -5.63
C TRP A 60 6.13 8.12 -4.60
N GLN A 61 5.86 8.45 -3.35
CA GLN A 61 5.61 7.49 -2.28
C GLN A 61 4.10 7.25 -2.16
N TYR A 62 3.74 5.97 -2.17
CA TYR A 62 2.39 5.47 -1.92
C TYR A 62 2.35 4.81 -0.55
N VAL A 63 1.33 5.16 0.23
CA VAL A 63 1.02 4.53 1.52
C VAL A 63 -0.44 4.09 1.47
N PHE A 64 -0.67 2.80 1.32
CA PHE A 64 -2.01 2.22 1.44
C PHE A 64 -2.22 1.82 2.88
N SER A 65 -3.43 2.05 3.38
CA SER A 65 -3.77 1.72 4.74
C SER A 65 -5.18 1.17 4.82
N ILE A 66 -5.32 0.08 5.56
CA ILE A 66 -6.59 -0.51 5.97
C ILE A 66 -6.65 -0.55 7.49
N ASP A 67 -7.84 -0.38 8.05
CA ASP A 67 -8.04 -0.47 9.49
C ASP A 67 -7.58 -1.84 10.01
N ARG A 68 -6.88 -1.85 11.14
CA ARG A 68 -6.39 -3.10 11.75
C ARG A 68 -7.53 -4.03 12.10
N ASP A 69 -8.68 -3.49 12.48
CA ASP A 69 -9.81 -4.29 12.97
C ASP A 69 -10.50 -5.10 11.86
N VAL A 70 -10.19 -4.83 10.59
CA VAL A 70 -10.67 -5.60 9.44
C VAL A 70 -9.54 -6.35 8.72
N ALA A 71 -8.35 -6.40 9.31
CA ALA A 71 -7.18 -7.04 8.72
C ALA A 71 -7.35 -8.56 8.51
N ASP A 72 -8.14 -9.23 9.36
CA ASP A 72 -8.45 -10.65 9.19
C ASP A 72 -9.26 -10.92 7.90
N GLN A 73 -9.93 -9.90 7.36
CA GLN A 73 -10.67 -9.96 6.09
C GLN A 73 -9.86 -9.38 4.93
N VAL A 74 -8.87 -8.53 5.21
CA VAL A 74 -8.06 -7.81 4.23
C VAL A 74 -6.59 -8.09 4.51
N THR A 75 -6.09 -9.16 3.89
CA THR A 75 -4.69 -9.58 4.01
C THR A 75 -3.74 -8.63 3.26
N ALA A 76 -2.43 -8.78 3.52
CA ALA A 76 -1.39 -8.09 2.76
C ALA A 76 -1.52 -8.31 1.24
N GLU A 77 -1.94 -9.51 0.82
CA GLU A 77 -2.16 -9.87 -0.59
C GLU A 77 -3.20 -8.98 -1.27
N VAL A 78 -4.31 -8.65 -0.57
CA VAL A 78 -5.33 -7.74 -1.12
C VAL A 78 -4.75 -6.35 -1.37
N LEU A 79 -3.93 -5.83 -0.46
CA LEU A 79 -3.26 -4.54 -0.65
C LEU A 79 -2.26 -4.58 -1.81
N ILE A 80 -1.55 -5.70 -1.96
CA ILE A 80 -0.61 -5.95 -3.07
C ILE A 80 -1.36 -6.00 -4.40
N ASP A 81 -2.52 -6.65 -4.46
CA ASP A 81 -3.35 -6.70 -5.67
C ASP A 81 -3.88 -5.32 -6.06
N ILE A 82 -4.31 -4.51 -5.09
CA ILE A 82 -4.66 -3.11 -5.33
C ILE A 82 -3.45 -2.34 -5.88
N ALA A 83 -2.26 -2.52 -5.29
CA ALA A 83 -1.04 -1.86 -5.78
C ALA A 83 -0.67 -2.29 -7.20
N ASN A 84 -0.82 -3.57 -7.52
CA ASN A 84 -0.63 -4.11 -8.86
C ASN A 84 -1.68 -3.64 -9.87
N SER A 85 -2.90 -3.33 -9.42
CA SER A 85 -3.99 -2.82 -10.28
C SER A 85 -3.81 -1.35 -10.67
N ILE A 86 -3.01 -0.60 -9.89
CA ILE A 86 -2.64 0.79 -10.20
C ILE A 86 -1.48 0.71 -11.20
N ASP A 87 -1.78 0.19 -12.39
CA ASP A 87 -0.88 0.24 -13.51
C ASP A 87 -1.40 1.23 -14.54
N TYR A 88 -0.61 2.28 -14.73
CA TYR A 88 -0.82 3.24 -15.81
C TYR A 88 0.08 2.80 -16.97
N PRO A 89 -0.47 2.52 -18.16
CA PRO A 89 0.36 2.37 -19.34
C PRO A 89 1.13 3.68 -19.54
N LYS A 90 2.46 3.62 -19.50
CA LYS A 90 3.31 4.73 -19.95
C LYS A 90 3.05 4.91 -21.44
N GLN A 91 2.09 5.75 -21.81
CA GLN A 91 2.08 6.30 -23.15
C GLN A 91 3.33 7.15 -23.28
N LYS A 92 4.34 6.59 -23.95
CA LYS A 92 5.45 7.34 -24.53
C LYS A 92 4.82 8.28 -25.57
N TYR A 93 4.71 9.56 -25.25
CA TYR A 93 4.56 10.62 -26.25
C TYR A 93 5.95 11.13 -26.61
#